data_AF-A0A9P0E8Z0-F1
#
_entry.id   AF-A0A9P0E8Z0-F1
#
_cell.length_a   1.000
_cell.length_b   1.000
_cell.length_c   1.000
_cell.angle_alpha   90.00
_cell.angle_beta   90.00
_cell.angle_gamma   90.00
#
_symmetry.space_group_name_H-M   'P 1'
#
loop_
_entity.id
_entity.type
_entity.pdbx_description
1 polymer ?
#
loop_
_entity_poly.entity_id
_entity_poly.type
_entity_poly.pdbx_seq_one_letter_code
_entity_poly.pdbx_strand_id
1 'polypeptide(L)'
;MDKGRQFALIVILAEKFEDVVAACNKENGLNEDFHSLNYNDPAFPKAAKCALSCLFEKRDVFKSDGSIDKAKAIAMNEEAVTDEDLKKKFLKAIDECDLTAKANKCETAFEFVKCKRNKVLSETVEGLKELCKGPTEKNQKFNIDDPDFPKEAKCMLACGLEMKGMFKGDGSIDIEREKLFAEALMENEEIKKNYIKAFVECDPSAKENKCETAYQFAKCMKNK
;
A
#
# COMPACT_ATOMS: atom_id res chain seq x y z
N MET A 1 16.01 57.03 16.60
CA MET A 1 15.01 56.44 15.68
C MET A 1 15.72 56.40 14.34
N ASP A 2 16.07 55.25 13.79
CA ASP A 2 15.09 54.36 13.14
C ASP A 2 15.58 52.90 13.04
N LYS A 3 14.64 51.96 13.08
CA LYS A 3 14.85 50.51 13.19
C LYS A 3 14.97 49.88 11.80
N GLY A 4 16.19 49.71 11.30
CA GLY A 4 16.50 48.76 10.25
C GLY A 4 16.82 47.39 10.86
N ARG A 5 15.89 46.42 10.79
CA ARG A 5 16.19 45.03 11.12
C ARG A 5 15.43 44.09 10.18
N GLN A 6 16.06 43.82 9.04
CA GLN A 6 16.39 42.47 8.58
C GLN A 6 15.29 41.41 8.72
N PHE A 7 14.32 41.44 7.81
CA PHE A 7 13.56 40.25 7.45
C PHE A 7 14.45 39.37 6.58
N ALA A 8 15.21 38.48 7.22
CA ALA A 8 15.82 37.36 6.51
C ALA A 8 14.69 36.46 6.00
N LEU A 9 14.56 36.36 4.68
CA LEU A 9 13.80 35.33 4.00
C LEU A 9 14.31 33.96 4.48
N ILE A 10 13.59 33.34 5.41
CA ILE A 10 13.67 31.88 5.57
C ILE A 10 12.70 31.32 4.55
N VAL A 11 13.22 31.07 3.34
CA VAL A 11 12.60 30.11 2.42
C VAL A 11 12.86 28.75 3.06
N ILE A 12 11.94 28.28 3.91
CA ILE A 12 11.94 26.90 4.38
C ILE A 12 11.61 26.07 3.14
N LEU A 13 12.61 25.44 2.54
CA LEU A 13 12.38 24.35 1.60
C LEU A 13 11.65 23.27 2.39
N ALA A 14 10.36 23.07 2.12
CA ALA A 14 9.61 21.97 2.71
C ALA A 14 10.34 20.67 2.32
N GLU A 15 10.77 19.90 3.33
CA GLU A 15 11.38 18.59 3.10
C GLU A 15 10.36 17.70 2.38
N LYS A 16 10.81 16.97 1.35
CA LYS A 16 9.92 16.05 0.64
C LYS A 16 9.46 14.96 1.60
N PHE A 17 8.23 14.48 1.41
CA PHE A 17 7.66 13.40 2.22
C PHE A 17 8.60 12.19 2.36
N GLU A 18 9.17 11.73 1.25
CA GLU A 18 10.11 10.59 1.22
C GLU A 18 11.41 10.85 2.00
N ASP A 19 11.94 12.07 1.97
CA ASP A 19 13.15 12.43 2.73
C ASP A 19 12.87 12.34 4.25
N VAL A 20 11.67 12.75 4.66
CA VAL A 20 11.22 12.66 6.06
C VAL A 20 11.03 11.21 6.49
N VAL A 21 10.45 10.37 5.62
CA VAL A 21 10.29 8.92 5.87
C VAL A 21 11.66 8.26 6.06
N ALA A 22 12.59 8.49 5.13
CA ALA A 22 13.94 7.91 5.20
C ALA A 22 14.69 8.35 6.47
N ALA A 23 14.57 9.62 6.86
CA ALA A 23 15.13 10.13 8.11
C ALA A 23 14.54 9.41 9.33
N CYS A 24 13.21 9.25 9.39
CA CYS A 24 12.55 8.59 10.51
C CYS A 24 12.86 7.10 10.61
N ASN A 25 13.02 6.39 9.49
CA ASN A 25 13.49 5.00 9.48
C ASN A 25 14.88 4.90 10.11
N LYS A 26 15.80 5.75 9.65
CA LYS A 26 17.17 5.80 10.16
C LYS A 26 17.24 6.16 11.64
N GLU A 27 16.49 7.17 12.09
CA GLU A 27 16.43 7.61 13.49
C GLU A 27 15.97 6.49 14.43
N ASN A 28 15.16 5.55 13.93
CA ASN A 28 14.60 4.45 14.72
C ASN A 28 15.31 3.10 14.46
N GLY A 29 16.41 3.09 13.70
CA GLY A 29 17.17 1.88 13.38
C GLY A 29 16.40 0.89 12.51
N LEU A 30 15.47 1.37 11.68
CA LEU A 30 14.77 0.57 10.69
C LEU A 30 15.54 0.63 9.36
N ASN A 31 15.97 -0.52 8.86
CA ASN A 31 16.73 -0.63 7.61
C ASN A 31 15.84 -0.72 6.36
N GLU A 32 14.55 -0.96 6.54
CA GLU A 32 13.54 -1.09 5.49
C GLU A 32 12.50 0.02 5.62
N ASP A 33 11.74 0.27 4.56
CA ASP A 33 10.63 1.22 4.62
C ASP A 33 9.44 0.64 5.40
N PHE A 34 8.99 1.31 6.46
CA PHE A 34 7.80 0.89 7.21
C PHE A 34 6.53 0.80 6.33
N HIS A 35 6.47 1.50 5.20
CA HIS A 35 5.35 1.42 4.26
C HIS A 35 5.22 0.04 3.61
N SER A 36 6.31 -0.72 3.52
CA SER A 36 6.38 -2.07 2.93
C SER A 36 5.96 -3.19 3.89
N LEU A 37 5.87 -2.89 5.19
CA LEU A 37 5.60 -3.89 6.22
C LEU A 37 4.14 -4.36 6.24
N ASN A 38 3.92 -5.57 6.76
CA ASN A 38 2.59 -6.11 6.99
C ASN A 38 1.97 -5.55 8.29
N TYR A 39 1.10 -4.55 8.19
CA TYR A 39 0.41 -3.92 9.33
C TYR A 39 -0.53 -4.85 10.12
N ASN A 40 -0.82 -6.05 9.59
CA ASN A 40 -1.60 -7.07 10.28
C ASN A 40 -0.73 -8.13 10.97
N ASP A 41 0.61 -8.01 10.89
CA ASP A 41 1.51 -8.88 11.64
C ASP A 41 1.37 -8.63 13.16
N PRO A 42 1.03 -9.65 13.97
CA PRO A 42 1.01 -9.52 15.43
C PRO A 42 2.40 -9.19 16.02
N ALA A 43 3.49 -9.50 15.30
CA ALA A 43 4.86 -9.20 15.68
C ALA A 43 5.41 -7.93 15.02
N PHE A 44 4.54 -6.97 14.65
CA PHE A 44 4.95 -5.75 13.97
C PHE A 44 6.10 -5.03 14.70
N PRO A 45 7.22 -4.69 14.01
CA PRO A 45 8.44 -4.22 14.66
C PRO A 45 8.21 -2.93 15.45
N LYS A 46 8.70 -2.89 16.70
CA LYS A 46 8.64 -1.68 17.54
C LYS A 46 9.34 -0.48 16.88
N ALA A 47 10.48 -0.72 16.23
CA ALA A 47 11.22 0.30 15.48
C ALA A 47 10.35 0.94 14.39
N ALA A 48 9.57 0.15 13.65
CA ALA A 48 8.66 0.65 12.62
C ALA A 48 7.50 1.46 13.19
N LYS A 49 6.93 1.04 14.34
CA LYS A 49 5.90 1.85 15.03
C LYS A 49 6.42 3.23 15.41
N CYS A 50 7.66 3.30 15.89
CA CYS A 50 8.26 4.57 16.29
C CYS A 50 8.77 5.41 15.10
N ALA A 51 9.16 4.78 13.99
CA ALA A 51 9.40 5.49 12.73
C ALA A 51 8.12 6.19 12.22
N LEU A 52 6.96 5.53 12.32
CA LEU A 52 5.66 6.15 12.04
C LEU A 52 5.37 7.34 12.97
N SER A 53 5.64 7.20 14.26
CA SER A 53 5.50 8.29 15.22
C SER A 53 6.39 9.48 14.86
N CYS A 54 7.65 9.23 14.49
CA CYS A 54 8.58 10.26 14.04
C CYS A 54 8.02 11.04 12.84
N LEU A 55 7.48 10.33 11.83
CA LEU A 55 6.86 10.98 10.68
C LEU A 55 5.71 11.90 11.12
N PHE A 56 4.87 11.42 12.03
CA PHE A 56 3.71 12.16 12.52
C PHE A 56 4.13 13.38 13.34
N GLU A 57 5.21 13.28 14.12
CA GLU A 57 5.77 14.42 14.86
C GLU A 57 6.35 15.48 13.92
N LYS A 58 7.12 15.09 12.90
CA LYS A 58 7.71 16.03 11.93
C LYS A 58 6.65 16.73 11.06
N ARG A 59 5.43 16.18 10.97
CA ARG A 59 4.29 16.75 10.24
C ARG A 59 3.24 17.38 11.16
N ASP A 60 3.54 17.52 12.45
CA ASP A 60 2.64 18.06 13.48
C ASP A 60 1.26 17.37 13.52
N VAL A 61 1.22 16.06 13.23
CA VAL A 61 -0.02 15.27 13.22
C VAL A 61 -0.47 14.94 14.64
N PHE A 62 0.41 14.97 15.63
CA PHE A 62 0.03 14.80 17.02
C PHE A 62 -0.45 16.09 17.66
N LYS A 63 -1.55 16.01 18.40
CA LYS A 63 -1.93 17.02 19.39
C LYS A 63 -1.05 16.89 20.64
N SER A 64 -1.15 17.87 21.54
CA SER A 64 -0.39 17.90 22.80
C SER A 64 -0.68 16.72 23.73
N ASP A 65 -1.88 16.13 23.65
CA ASP A 65 -2.28 14.95 24.43
C ASP A 65 -1.85 13.62 23.78
N GLY A 66 -1.16 13.67 22.63
CA GLY A 66 -0.73 12.49 21.87
C GLY A 66 -1.82 11.86 21.01
N SER A 67 -3.01 12.47 20.92
CA SER A 67 -4.06 12.10 19.96
C SER A 67 -3.74 12.65 18.56
N ILE A 68 -4.45 12.17 17.54
CA ILE A 68 -4.26 12.59 16.14
C ILE A 68 -5.04 13.88 15.86
N ASP A 69 -4.36 14.86 15.29
CA ASP A 69 -4.95 16.02 14.62
C ASP A 69 -5.43 15.60 13.22
N LYS A 70 -6.75 15.59 13.07
CA LYS A 70 -7.41 15.16 11.85
C LYS A 70 -7.04 16.03 10.64
N ALA A 71 -6.97 17.35 10.80
CA ALA A 71 -6.70 18.26 9.70
C ALA A 71 -5.25 18.07 9.19
N LYS A 72 -4.32 17.88 10.12
CA LYS A 72 -2.91 17.58 9.79
C LYS A 72 -2.75 16.20 9.17
N ALA A 73 -3.48 15.20 9.66
CA ALA A 73 -3.50 13.85 9.06
C ALA A 73 -4.04 13.86 7.62
N ILE A 74 -5.07 14.69 7.33
CA ILE A 74 -5.61 14.89 5.98
C ILE A 74 -4.54 15.54 5.08
N ALA A 75 -3.95 16.66 5.50
CA ALA A 75 -2.94 17.35 4.71
C ALA A 75 -1.72 16.47 4.39
N MET A 76 -1.24 15.71 5.38
CA MET A 76 -0.15 14.74 5.17
C MET A 76 -0.54 13.65 4.15
N ASN A 77 -1.80 13.20 4.16
CA ASN A 77 -2.27 12.19 3.22
C ASN A 77 -2.42 12.74 1.80
N GLU A 78 -2.85 14.00 1.66
CA GLU A 78 -2.92 14.69 0.35
C GLU A 78 -1.55 14.91 -0.27
N GLU A 79 -0.52 15.12 0.56
CA GLU A 79 0.89 15.18 0.14
C GLU A 79 1.43 13.80 -0.27
N ALA A 80 1.11 12.75 0.49
CA ALA A 80 1.66 11.41 0.29
C ALA A 80 1.00 10.62 -0.85
N VAL A 81 -0.26 10.92 -1.18
CA VAL A 81 -1.05 10.13 -2.15
C VAL A 81 -1.39 10.97 -3.38
N THR A 82 -0.79 10.61 -4.52
CA THR A 82 -1.00 11.29 -5.80
C THR A 82 -2.24 10.80 -6.56
N ASP A 83 -2.66 9.56 -6.35
CA ASP A 83 -3.87 9.00 -6.97
C ASP A 83 -5.14 9.55 -6.30
N GLU A 84 -6.00 10.22 -7.07
CA GLU A 84 -7.17 10.93 -6.54
C GLU A 84 -8.26 10.01 -5.96
N ASP A 85 -8.44 8.82 -6.51
CA ASP A 85 -9.45 7.88 -6.00
C ASP A 85 -8.96 7.19 -4.73
N LEU A 86 -7.67 6.84 -4.67
CA LEU A 86 -7.02 6.34 -3.47
C LEU A 86 -7.00 7.41 -2.37
N LYS A 87 -6.75 8.67 -2.73
CA LYS A 87 -6.83 9.82 -1.81
C LYS A 87 -8.21 9.91 -1.17
N LYS A 88 -9.30 9.88 -1.95
CA LYS A 88 -10.68 9.88 -1.41
C LYS A 88 -10.94 8.73 -0.44
N LYS A 89 -10.47 7.52 -0.76
CA LYS A 89 -10.61 6.34 0.13
C LYS A 89 -9.87 6.56 1.45
N PHE A 90 -8.64 7.08 1.42
CA PHE A 90 -7.90 7.38 2.64
C PHE A 90 -8.54 8.51 3.46
N LEU A 91 -9.08 9.55 2.81
CA LEU A 91 -9.80 10.62 3.50
C LEU A 91 -11.02 10.09 4.24
N LYS A 92 -11.82 9.25 3.59
CA LYS A 92 -12.94 8.55 4.23
C LYS A 92 -12.45 7.66 5.37
N ALA A 93 -11.35 6.92 5.18
CA ALA A 93 -10.79 6.09 6.23
C ALA A 93 -10.32 6.90 7.45
N ILE A 94 -9.78 8.12 7.26
CA ILE A 94 -9.43 9.04 8.36
C ILE A 94 -10.67 9.42 9.18
N ASP A 95 -11.83 9.63 8.54
CA ASP A 95 -13.08 9.95 9.23
C ASP A 95 -13.59 8.81 10.12
N GLU A 96 -13.30 7.56 9.74
CA GLU A 96 -13.80 6.37 10.41
C GLU A 96 -12.84 5.78 11.45
N CYS A 97 -11.57 6.21 11.45
CA CYS A 97 -10.56 5.69 12.36
C CYS A 97 -10.53 6.43 13.70
N ASP A 98 -10.20 5.69 14.76
CA ASP A 98 -10.03 6.24 16.09
C ASP A 98 -8.79 7.14 16.15
N LEU A 99 -8.99 8.39 16.60
CA LEU A 99 -7.96 9.42 16.68
C LEU A 99 -7.41 9.58 18.11
N THR A 100 -7.91 8.82 19.09
CA THR A 100 -7.52 8.95 20.50
C THR A 100 -6.10 8.47 20.77
N ALA A 101 -5.46 9.06 21.77
CA ALA A 101 -4.14 8.63 22.22
C ALA A 101 -4.18 7.18 22.74
N LYS A 102 -3.14 6.41 22.44
CA LYS A 102 -2.93 5.04 22.92
C LYS A 102 -1.85 5.02 24.01
N ALA A 103 -1.27 3.85 24.28
CA ALA A 103 -0.27 3.67 25.32
C ALA A 103 0.93 4.63 25.20
N ASN A 104 1.30 5.01 23.98
CA ASN A 104 2.28 6.03 23.66
C ASN A 104 2.09 6.47 22.18
N LYS A 105 2.84 7.48 21.73
CA LYS A 105 2.76 7.98 20.35
C LYS A 105 3.11 6.94 19.27
N CYS A 106 4.05 6.01 19.53
CA CYS A 106 4.33 4.92 18.59
C CYS A 106 3.12 4.01 18.38
N GLU A 107 2.42 3.64 19.46
CA GLU A 107 1.19 2.85 19.37
C GLU A 107 0.04 3.66 18.75
N THR A 108 -0.08 4.96 19.06
CA THR A 108 -1.10 5.81 18.42
C THR A 108 -0.90 5.89 16.91
N ALA A 109 0.32 6.16 16.44
CA ALA A 109 0.63 6.23 15.00
C ALA A 109 0.37 4.90 14.31
N PHE A 110 0.84 3.79 14.90
CA PHE A 110 0.67 2.45 14.36
C PHE A 110 -0.81 2.08 14.21
N GLU A 111 -1.60 2.18 15.28
CA GLU A 111 -3.01 1.79 15.27
C GLU A 111 -3.81 2.65 14.29
N PHE A 112 -3.51 3.95 14.21
CA PHE A 112 -4.16 4.83 13.24
C PHE A 112 -3.84 4.45 11.80
N VAL A 113 -2.57 4.23 11.46
CA VAL A 113 -2.17 3.84 10.08
C VAL A 113 -2.71 2.45 9.73
N LYS A 114 -2.65 1.49 10.66
CA LYS A 114 -3.24 0.16 10.50
C LYS A 114 -4.73 0.24 10.21
N CYS A 115 -5.48 1.03 10.98
CA CYS A 115 -6.90 1.26 10.74
C CYS A 115 -7.15 1.82 9.33
N LYS A 116 -6.45 2.90 8.95
CA LYS A 116 -6.60 3.51 7.62
C LYS A 116 -6.37 2.52 6.49
N ARG A 117 -5.25 1.79 6.54
CA ARG A 117 -4.90 0.79 5.51
C ARG A 117 -5.96 -0.31 5.44
N ASN A 118 -6.42 -0.82 6.58
CA ASN A 118 -7.43 -1.87 6.60
C ASN A 118 -8.78 -1.40 6.03
N LYS A 119 -9.18 -0.14 6.27
CA LYS A 119 -10.39 0.45 5.69
C LYS A 119 -10.30 0.61 4.16
N VAL A 120 -9.18 1.14 3.66
CA VAL A 120 -8.94 1.27 2.22
C VAL A 120 -8.89 -0.10 1.54
N LEU A 121 -8.26 -1.09 2.18
CA LEU A 121 -8.21 -2.46 1.69
C LEU A 121 -9.59 -3.13 1.75
N SER A 122 -10.38 -2.94 2.80
CA SER A 122 -11.72 -3.53 2.90
C SER A 122 -12.65 -3.00 1.81
N GLU A 123 -12.64 -1.69 1.54
CA GLU A 123 -13.43 -1.12 0.45
C GLU A 123 -12.96 -1.61 -0.92
N THR A 124 -11.66 -1.84 -1.08
CA THR A 124 -11.12 -2.40 -2.32
C THR A 124 -11.52 -3.87 -2.48
N VAL A 125 -11.56 -4.65 -1.39
CA VAL A 125 -12.00 -6.05 -1.38
C VAL A 125 -13.52 -6.19 -1.52
N GLU A 126 -14.31 -5.28 -0.95
CA GLU A 126 -15.77 -5.24 -1.16
C GLU A 126 -16.10 -4.80 -2.58
N GLY A 127 -15.41 -3.78 -3.09
CA GLY A 127 -15.46 -3.40 -4.50
C GLY A 127 -15.07 -4.55 -5.43
N LEU A 128 -14.04 -5.35 -5.07
CA LEU A 128 -13.69 -6.59 -5.77
C LEU A 128 -14.85 -7.60 -5.75
N LYS A 129 -15.50 -7.81 -4.62
CA LYS A 129 -16.61 -8.77 -4.53
C LYS A 129 -17.79 -8.34 -5.39
N GLU A 130 -18.11 -7.05 -5.42
CA GLU A 130 -19.18 -6.51 -6.26
C GLU A 130 -18.83 -6.51 -7.75
N LEU A 131 -17.60 -6.12 -8.11
CA LEU A 131 -17.13 -6.07 -9.51
C LEU A 131 -16.92 -7.46 -10.10
N CYS A 132 -16.39 -8.40 -9.32
CA CYS A 132 -15.98 -9.71 -9.80
C CYS A 132 -17.07 -10.79 -9.67
N LYS A 133 -18.25 -10.48 -9.08
CA LYS A 133 -19.41 -11.38 -8.89
C LYS A 133 -19.04 -12.84 -8.52
N GLY A 134 -18.06 -13.01 -7.63
CA GLY A 134 -17.63 -14.33 -7.16
C GLY A 134 -18.45 -14.84 -5.97
N PRO A 135 -18.43 -16.15 -5.66
CA PRO A 135 -19.13 -16.73 -4.52
C PRO A 135 -18.66 -16.06 -3.22
N THR A 136 -19.63 -15.55 -2.46
CA THR A 136 -19.44 -14.79 -1.24
C THR A 136 -19.15 -15.65 -0.01
N GLU A 137 -18.80 -16.92 -0.17
CA GLU A 137 -18.49 -17.78 0.97
C GLU A 137 -17.21 -17.30 1.67
N LYS A 138 -17.43 -16.58 2.76
CA LYS A 138 -16.40 -16.00 3.62
C LYS A 138 -15.55 -17.15 4.16
N ASN A 139 -14.26 -17.13 3.83
CA ASN A 139 -13.17 -17.95 4.41
C ASN A 139 -12.79 -19.25 3.70
N GLN A 140 -13.17 -19.48 2.43
CA GLN A 140 -12.61 -20.61 1.69
C GLN A 140 -11.15 -20.33 1.28
N LYS A 141 -10.21 -21.10 1.83
CA LYS A 141 -8.82 -21.12 1.34
C LYS A 141 -8.80 -21.97 0.07
N PHE A 142 -8.49 -21.35 -1.06
CA PHE A 142 -8.27 -22.07 -2.31
C PHE A 142 -6.80 -22.52 -2.42
N ASN A 143 -6.57 -23.79 -2.73
CA ASN A 143 -5.25 -24.28 -3.11
C ASN A 143 -5.10 -24.17 -4.63
N ILE A 144 -4.19 -23.34 -5.13
CA ILE A 144 -4.04 -23.14 -6.58
C ILE A 144 -3.58 -24.39 -7.34
N ASP A 145 -3.01 -25.37 -6.65
CA ASP A 145 -2.65 -26.67 -7.25
C ASP A 145 -3.82 -27.65 -7.35
N ASP A 146 -4.96 -27.32 -6.75
CA ASP A 146 -6.16 -28.14 -6.80
C ASP A 146 -6.58 -28.34 -8.27
N PRO A 147 -6.64 -29.59 -8.77
CA PRO A 147 -7.12 -29.86 -10.13
C PRO A 147 -8.57 -29.39 -10.34
N ASP A 148 -9.37 -29.34 -9.28
CA ASP A 148 -10.77 -28.93 -9.27
C ASP A 148 -10.92 -27.45 -8.85
N PHE A 149 -9.90 -26.62 -9.10
CA PHE A 149 -9.93 -25.20 -8.74
C PHE A 149 -11.19 -24.50 -9.30
N PRO A 150 -12.08 -23.96 -8.44
CA PRO A 150 -13.40 -23.51 -8.87
C PRO A 150 -13.33 -22.45 -9.97
N LYS A 151 -14.21 -22.56 -10.97
CA LYS A 151 -14.26 -21.62 -12.10
C LYS A 151 -14.43 -20.18 -11.64
N GLU A 152 -15.26 -19.96 -10.63
CA GLU A 152 -15.50 -18.65 -10.05
C GLU A 152 -14.26 -18.10 -9.34
N ALA A 153 -13.48 -18.97 -8.69
CA ALA A 153 -12.20 -18.58 -8.09
C ALA A 153 -11.16 -18.19 -9.16
N LYS A 154 -11.15 -18.87 -10.31
CA LYS A 154 -10.31 -18.47 -11.46
C LYS A 154 -10.67 -17.07 -11.95
N CYS A 155 -11.97 -16.77 -12.06
CA CYS A 155 -12.42 -15.45 -12.50
C CYS A 155 -12.20 -14.36 -11.45
N MET A 156 -12.31 -14.67 -10.16
CA MET A 156 -11.93 -13.74 -9.08
C MET A 156 -10.43 -13.39 -9.17
N LEU A 157 -9.58 -14.37 -9.45
CA LEU A 157 -8.16 -14.14 -9.65
C LEU A 157 -7.89 -13.25 -10.86
N ALA A 158 -8.52 -13.51 -12.02
CA ALA A 158 -8.40 -12.64 -13.20
C ALA A 158 -8.82 -11.20 -12.91
N CYS A 159 -9.96 -11.03 -12.27
CA CYS A 159 -10.47 -9.72 -11.90
C CYS A 159 -9.53 -9.00 -10.90
N GLY A 160 -8.96 -9.72 -9.93
CA GLY A 160 -7.95 -9.18 -9.02
C GLY A 160 -6.67 -8.72 -9.73
N LEU A 161 -6.23 -9.46 -10.75
CA LEU A 161 -5.08 -9.08 -11.58
C LEU A 161 -5.41 -7.89 -12.49
N GLU A 162 -6.61 -7.84 -13.08
CA GLU A 162 -7.09 -6.70 -13.88
C GLU A 162 -7.12 -5.40 -13.06
N MET A 163 -7.63 -5.46 -11.82
CA MET A 163 -7.68 -4.27 -10.98
C MET A 163 -6.30 -3.78 -10.55
N LYS A 164 -5.35 -4.69 -10.36
CA LYS A 164 -3.94 -4.32 -10.14
C LYS A 164 -3.28 -3.75 -11.40
N GLY A 165 -4.00 -3.74 -12.54
CA GLY A 165 -3.50 -3.38 -13.85
C GLY A 165 -2.58 -4.43 -14.46
N MET A 166 -2.38 -5.56 -13.79
CA MET A 166 -1.49 -6.63 -14.26
C MET A 166 -2.08 -7.35 -15.47
N PHE A 167 -3.41 -7.35 -15.59
CA PHE A 167 -4.13 -7.89 -16.75
C PHE A 167 -4.85 -6.75 -17.48
N LYS A 168 -4.75 -6.76 -18.80
CA LYS A 168 -5.56 -5.92 -19.69
C LYS A 168 -6.97 -6.49 -19.80
N GLY A 169 -7.91 -5.69 -20.31
CA GLY A 169 -9.32 -6.12 -20.46
C GLY A 169 -9.55 -7.30 -21.39
N ASP A 170 -8.57 -7.63 -22.26
CA ASP A 170 -8.57 -8.81 -23.12
C ASP A 170 -8.00 -10.07 -22.42
N GLY A 171 -7.57 -9.94 -21.16
CA GLY A 171 -6.96 -11.01 -20.37
C GLY A 171 -5.47 -11.22 -20.62
N SER A 172 -4.82 -10.41 -21.45
CA SER A 172 -3.36 -10.44 -21.62
C SER A 172 -2.64 -9.73 -20.46
N ILE A 173 -1.41 -10.15 -20.18
CA ILE A 173 -0.60 -9.54 -19.11
C ILE A 173 -0.04 -8.19 -19.58
N ASP A 174 -0.13 -7.17 -18.73
CA ASP A 174 0.50 -5.86 -18.95
C ASP A 174 1.93 -5.85 -18.39
N ILE A 175 2.84 -6.54 -19.08
CA ILE A 175 4.24 -6.69 -18.68
C ILE A 175 4.93 -5.33 -18.48
N GLU A 176 4.61 -4.33 -19.30
CA GLU A 176 5.22 -3.00 -19.18
C GLU A 176 4.76 -2.28 -17.91
N ARG A 177 3.49 -2.41 -17.54
CA ARG A 177 3.03 -1.90 -16.24
C ARG A 177 3.70 -2.62 -15.08
N GLU A 178 3.88 -3.93 -15.16
CA GLU A 178 4.55 -4.68 -14.11
C GLU A 178 6.03 -4.30 -13.97
N LYS A 179 6.72 -4.02 -15.08
CA LYS A 179 8.09 -3.46 -15.03
C LYS A 179 8.12 -2.15 -14.25
N LEU A 180 7.19 -1.23 -14.51
CA LEU A 180 7.09 0.03 -13.77
C LEU A 180 6.81 -0.21 -12.28
N PHE A 181 5.95 -1.17 -11.94
CA PHE A 181 5.66 -1.54 -10.56
C PHE A 181 6.90 -2.12 -9.85
N ALA A 182 7.63 -3.02 -10.52
CA ALA A 182 8.87 -3.58 -10.00
C ALA A 182 9.97 -2.53 -9.86
N GLU A 183 10.10 -1.60 -10.81
CA GLU A 183 11.03 -0.46 -10.71
C GLU A 183 10.72 0.44 -9.52
N ALA A 184 9.44 0.66 -9.23
CA ALA A 184 9.00 1.50 -8.12
C ALA A 184 9.17 0.83 -6.74
N LEU A 185 9.05 -0.50 -6.65
CA LEU A 185 8.97 -1.20 -5.37
C LEU A 185 10.16 -2.10 -5.04
N MET A 186 10.97 -2.45 -6.03
CA MET A 186 12.11 -3.36 -5.83
C MET A 186 13.42 -2.59 -6.02
N GLU A 187 14.12 -2.39 -4.90
CA GLU A 187 15.44 -1.73 -4.90
C GLU A 187 16.55 -2.65 -5.42
N ASN A 188 16.41 -3.96 -5.21
CA ASN A 188 17.42 -4.93 -5.63
C ASN A 188 17.26 -5.28 -7.13
N GLU A 189 18.23 -4.86 -7.93
CA GLU A 189 18.27 -5.08 -9.39
C GLU A 189 18.21 -6.55 -9.81
N GLU A 190 18.80 -7.46 -9.04
CA GLU A 190 18.79 -8.90 -9.35
C GLU A 190 17.41 -9.50 -9.07
N ILE A 191 16.81 -9.17 -7.93
CA ILE A 191 15.45 -9.60 -7.59
C ILE A 191 14.46 -9.07 -8.62
N LYS A 192 14.56 -7.80 -8.99
CA LYS A 192 13.73 -7.16 -10.02
C LYS A 192 13.86 -7.87 -11.38
N LYS A 193 15.09 -8.16 -11.82
CA LYS A 193 15.32 -8.91 -13.07
C LYS A 193 14.73 -10.30 -13.02
N ASN A 194 14.92 -11.03 -11.92
CA ASN A 194 14.38 -12.37 -11.75
C ASN A 194 12.84 -12.37 -11.70
N TYR A 195 12.24 -11.38 -11.05
CA TYR A 195 10.80 -11.17 -10.99
C TYR A 195 10.19 -10.92 -12.38
N ILE A 196 10.74 -9.96 -13.13
CA ILE A 196 10.25 -9.65 -14.49
C ILE A 196 10.47 -10.84 -15.43
N LYS A 197 11.60 -11.55 -15.29
CA LYS A 197 11.85 -12.78 -16.05
C LYS A 197 10.78 -13.84 -15.75
N ALA A 198 10.42 -14.07 -14.48
CA ALA A 198 9.36 -14.99 -14.11
C ALA A 198 8.01 -14.60 -14.73
N PHE A 199 7.67 -13.31 -14.72
CA PHE A 199 6.44 -12.81 -15.36
C PHE A 199 6.39 -13.10 -16.86
N VAL A 200 7.48 -12.80 -17.58
CA VAL A 200 7.58 -13.05 -19.02
C VAL A 200 7.51 -14.55 -19.32
N GLU A 201 8.21 -15.38 -18.54
CA GLU A 201 8.19 -16.84 -18.71
C GLU A 201 6.83 -17.47 -18.36
N CYS A 202 6.08 -16.83 -17.45
CA CYS A 202 4.78 -17.28 -17.01
C CYS A 202 3.62 -16.68 -17.80
N ASP A 203 3.87 -15.76 -18.73
CA ASP A 203 2.84 -15.25 -19.64
C ASP A 203 2.29 -16.44 -20.44
N PRO A 204 1.06 -16.89 -20.13
CA PRO A 204 0.57 -18.14 -20.71
C PRO A 204 0.30 -18.01 -22.22
N SER A 205 0.49 -16.82 -22.82
CA SER A 205 -0.12 -16.37 -24.07
C SER A 205 -1.65 -16.49 -23.98
N ALA A 206 -2.42 -15.64 -24.66
CA ALA A 206 -3.88 -15.57 -24.45
C ALA A 206 -4.54 -16.96 -24.60
N LYS A 207 -4.93 -17.58 -23.47
CA LYS A 207 -5.67 -18.84 -23.44
C LYS A 207 -7.16 -18.60 -23.66
N GLU A 208 -7.89 -19.69 -23.83
CA GLU A 208 -9.31 -19.80 -24.18
C GLU A 208 -10.26 -18.78 -23.48
N ASN A 209 -9.96 -18.39 -22.23
CA ASN A 209 -10.59 -17.22 -21.60
C ASN A 209 -9.70 -16.62 -20.49
N LYS A 210 -9.95 -15.34 -20.16
CA LYS A 210 -9.18 -14.57 -19.17
C LYS A 210 -9.11 -15.19 -17.76
N CYS A 211 -10.15 -15.90 -17.33
CA CYS A 211 -10.16 -16.57 -16.03
C CYS A 211 -9.15 -17.72 -15.99
N GLU A 212 -9.13 -18.54 -17.04
CA GLU A 212 -8.15 -19.61 -17.18
C GLU A 212 -6.73 -19.05 -17.34
N THR A 213 -6.57 -17.99 -18.14
CA THR A 213 -5.29 -17.28 -18.28
C THR A 213 -4.72 -16.85 -16.93
N ALA A 214 -5.54 -16.21 -16.09
CA ALA A 214 -5.13 -15.77 -14.76
C ALA A 214 -4.75 -16.92 -13.82
N TYR A 215 -5.54 -18.00 -13.82
CA TYR A 215 -5.26 -19.19 -13.03
C TYR A 215 -3.93 -19.84 -13.43
N GLN A 216 -3.71 -20.01 -14.73
CA GLN A 216 -2.49 -20.61 -15.27
C GLN A 216 -1.27 -19.72 -15.00
N PHE A 217 -1.41 -18.41 -15.14
CA PHE A 217 -0.38 -17.44 -14.78
C PHE A 217 0.01 -17.57 -13.30
N ALA A 218 -0.96 -17.51 -12.38
CA ALA A 218 -0.67 -17.59 -10.96
C ALA A 218 -0.11 -18.96 -10.54
N LYS A 219 -0.55 -20.05 -11.19
CA LYS A 219 0.03 -21.39 -10.99
C LYS A 219 1.48 -21.45 -11.46
N CYS A 220 1.81 -20.81 -12.58
CA CYS A 220 3.19 -20.70 -13.04
C CYS A 220 4.04 -19.88 -12.07
N MET A 221 3.58 -18.70 -11.68
CA MET A 221 4.30 -17.80 -10.76
C MET A 221 4.58 -18.42 -9.40
N LYS A 222 3.69 -19.27 -8.89
CA LYS A 222 3.92 -20.00 -7.63
C LYS A 222 5.15 -20.92 -7.69
N ASN A 223 5.52 -21.41 -8.88
CA ASN A 223 6.60 -22.36 -9.09
C ASN A 223 7.91 -21.71 -9.58
N LYS A 224 7.98 -20.38 -9.60
CA LYS A 224 9.18 -19.59 -9.93
C LYS A 224 9.83 -19.07 -8.66
#